data_AF-A0AAN8VQ90-F1
#
_entry.id   AF-A0AAN8VQ90-F1
#
_cell.length_a   1.000
_cell.length_b   1.000
_cell.length_c   1.000
_cell.angle_alpha   90.00
_cell.angle_beta   90.00
_cell.angle_gamma   90.00
#
_symmetry.space_group_name_H-M   'P 1'
#
loop_
_entity.id
_entity.type
_entity.pdbx_description
1 polymer ?
#
loop_
_entity_poly.entity_id
_entity_poly.type
_entity_poly.pdbx_seq_one_letter_code
_entity_poly.pdbx_strand_id
1 'polypeptide(L)'
;MGCNADPTDGFTSIPLKEWNFELQKPNDKPLNERYSYENGLRILWVYSDDKPHQRGSKTKPRTEIRIRGLDNSSGVWQFEAYGFVPSGTSGVSLVQIHGAKSGATTMQLRIYKRRLEVL
;
A
#
# COMPACT_ATOMS: atom_id res chain seq x y z
N MET A 1 32.75 -14.02 -7.51
CA MET A 1 32.71 -12.63 -6.99
C MET A 1 31.56 -11.95 -7.70
N GLY A 2 30.36 -11.95 -7.11
CA GLY A 2 29.24 -11.20 -7.68
C GLY A 2 29.49 -9.72 -7.41
N CYS A 3 29.42 -8.90 -8.46
CA CYS A 3 29.40 -7.45 -8.29
C CYS A 3 28.22 -7.10 -7.38
N ASN A 4 28.50 -6.65 -6.15
CA ASN A 4 27.49 -6.21 -5.20
C ASN A 4 27.10 -4.78 -5.59
N ALA A 5 26.54 -4.63 -6.78
CA ALA A 5 26.04 -3.35 -7.27
C ALA A 5 24.88 -2.91 -6.36
N ASP A 6 24.82 -1.61 -6.08
CA ASP A 6 23.70 -1.03 -5.33
C ASP A 6 22.39 -1.40 -6.06
N PRO A 7 21.38 -1.97 -5.37
CA PRO A 7 20.11 -2.34 -6.01
C PRO A 7 19.36 -1.14 -6.62
N THR A 8 19.77 0.08 -6.28
CA THR A 8 19.25 1.34 -6.84
C THR A 8 20.11 1.93 -7.95
N ASP A 9 21.20 1.27 -8.36
CA ASP A 9 22.04 1.74 -9.47
C ASP A 9 21.23 1.87 -10.77
N GLY A 10 21.35 3.02 -11.43
CA GLY A 10 20.52 3.39 -12.58
C GLY A 10 19.11 3.94 -12.26
N PHE A 11 18.70 4.01 -10.99
CA PHE A 11 17.45 4.65 -10.59
C PHE A 11 17.63 6.08 -10.07
N THR A 12 16.71 6.97 -10.42
CA THR A 12 16.61 8.31 -9.84
C THR A 12 15.63 8.31 -8.68
N SER A 13 16.08 8.76 -7.50
CA SER A 13 15.19 8.89 -6.34
C SER A 13 14.13 9.96 -6.56
N ILE A 14 12.86 9.61 -6.32
CA ILE A 14 11.73 10.52 -6.44
C ILE A 14 11.18 10.78 -5.03
N PRO A 15 11.33 11.99 -4.48
CA PRO A 15 10.87 12.29 -3.13
C PRO A 15 9.35 12.38 -3.08
N LEU A 16 8.73 11.62 -2.17
CA LEU A 16 7.31 11.72 -1.86
C LEU A 16 7.07 12.88 -0.89
N LYS A 17 6.03 13.67 -1.18
CA LYS A 17 5.55 14.78 -0.34
C LYS A 17 4.19 14.40 0.25
N GLU A 18 3.79 15.05 1.35
CA GLU A 18 2.51 14.75 2.01
C GLU A 18 1.30 14.83 1.07
N TRP A 19 1.30 15.78 0.13
CA TRP A 19 0.21 15.92 -0.83
C TRP A 19 0.13 14.76 -1.85
N ASN A 20 1.19 13.96 -1.99
CA ASN A 20 1.13 12.72 -2.78
C ASN A 20 0.28 11.65 -2.09
N PHE A 21 0.05 11.73 -0.77
CA PHE A 21 -0.64 10.70 0.00
C PHE A 21 -2.14 10.98 0.09
N GLU A 22 -2.93 10.33 -0.77
CA GLU A 22 -4.38 10.29 -0.63
C GLU A 22 -4.78 9.16 0.33
N LEU A 23 -5.32 9.53 1.48
CA LEU A 23 -5.80 8.56 2.47
C LEU A 23 -7.20 8.06 2.11
N GLN A 24 -7.32 6.74 1.99
CA GLN A 24 -8.61 6.06 1.83
C GLN A 24 -8.95 5.34 3.14
N LYS A 25 -10.24 5.35 3.47
CA LYS A 25 -10.80 4.78 4.70
C LYS A 25 -12.16 4.13 4.41
N PRO A 26 -12.74 3.34 5.32
CA PRO A 26 -14.13 2.92 5.23
C PRO A 26 -15.09 4.10 5.03
N ASN A 27 -16.13 3.91 4.24
CA ASN A 27 -17.05 4.99 3.88
C ASN A 27 -17.83 5.56 5.08
N ASP A 28 -17.97 4.78 6.15
CA ASP A 28 -18.80 5.06 7.33
C ASP A 28 -18.00 5.38 8.60
N LYS A 29 -16.66 5.36 8.54
CA LYS A 29 -15.78 5.68 9.67
C LYS A 29 -15.08 7.01 9.47
N PRO A 30 -14.87 7.85 10.50
CA PRO A 30 -13.99 9.01 10.37
C PRO A 30 -12.53 8.57 10.23
N LEU A 31 -11.68 9.42 9.63
CA LEU A 31 -10.29 9.08 9.32
C LEU A 31 -9.45 8.82 10.59
N ASN A 32 -9.64 9.64 11.61
CA ASN A 32 -8.91 9.56 12.89
C ASN A 32 -9.18 8.27 13.69
N GLU A 33 -10.23 7.50 13.37
CA GLU A 33 -10.44 6.16 13.93
C GLU A 33 -9.66 5.06 13.22
N ARG A 34 -9.07 5.36 12.05
CA ARG A 34 -8.45 4.38 11.15
C ARG A 34 -7.04 4.76 10.71
N TYR A 35 -6.61 5.98 10.98
CA TYR A 35 -5.30 6.48 10.60
C TYR A 35 -4.73 7.45 11.64
N SER A 36 -3.43 7.33 11.91
CA SER A 36 -2.65 8.34 12.62
C SER A 36 -1.30 8.57 11.94
N TYR A 37 -0.74 9.76 12.16
CA TYR A 37 0.59 10.13 11.72
C TYR A 37 1.30 10.94 12.78
N GLU A 38 2.43 10.41 13.25
CA GLU A 38 3.25 11.06 14.27
C GLU A 38 4.72 10.69 14.05
N ASN A 39 5.61 11.70 14.03
CA ASN A 39 7.06 11.51 13.93
C ASN A 39 7.52 10.57 12.80
N GLY A 40 6.88 10.67 11.63
CA GLY A 40 7.21 9.84 10.47
C GLY A 40 6.55 8.45 10.46
N LEU A 41 5.91 8.04 11.55
CA LEU A 41 5.18 6.77 11.65
C LEU A 41 3.72 6.96 11.24
N ARG A 42 3.29 6.21 10.22
CA ARG A 42 1.88 6.10 9.83
C ARG A 42 1.31 4.80 10.35
N ILE A 43 0.21 4.87 11.10
CA ILE A 43 -0.52 3.69 11.58
C ILE A 43 -1.85 3.63 10.84
N LEU A 44 -2.14 2.46 10.25
CA LEU A 44 -3.37 2.20 9.52
C LEU A 44 -4.08 1.02 10.19
N TRP A 45 -5.29 1.24 10.68
CA TRP A 45 -6.14 0.19 11.22
C TRP A 45 -7.11 -0.28 10.15
N VAL A 46 -7.16 -1.60 9.94
CA VAL A 46 -8.09 -2.25 9.02
C VAL A 46 -8.76 -3.39 9.75
N TYR A 47 -10.07 -3.29 9.95
CA TYR A 47 -10.85 -4.36 10.57
C TYR A 47 -11.69 -5.10 9.53
N SER A 48 -11.86 -6.40 9.74
CA SER A 48 -12.56 -7.27 8.77
C SER A 48 -14.05 -6.98 8.65
N ASP A 49 -14.63 -6.32 9.64
CA ASP A 49 -16.04 -5.95 9.78
C ASP A 49 -16.34 -4.50 9.38
N ASP A 50 -15.32 -3.71 9.04
CA ASP A 50 -15.51 -2.37 8.48
C ASP A 50 -16.28 -2.42 7.15
N LYS A 51 -16.80 -1.27 6.71
CA LYS A 51 -17.39 -1.15 5.37
C LYS A 51 -16.30 -0.92 4.30
N PRO A 52 -16.62 -1.18 3.02
CA PRO A 52 -15.73 -0.85 1.92
C PRO A 52 -15.41 0.65 1.85
N HIS A 53 -14.34 1.03 1.15
CA HIS A 53 -13.99 2.44 0.95
C HIS A 53 -15.11 3.25 0.26
N GLN A 54 -15.84 2.64 -0.67
CA GLN A 54 -16.96 3.26 -1.39
C GLN A 54 -18.28 2.57 -1.05
N ARG A 55 -19.34 3.38 -0.88
CA ARG A 55 -20.68 2.88 -0.60
C ARG A 55 -21.18 2.00 -1.75
N GLY A 56 -21.72 0.82 -1.43
CA GLY A 56 -22.24 -0.13 -2.42
C GLY A 56 -21.18 -1.00 -3.11
N SER A 57 -19.89 -0.80 -2.83
CA SER A 57 -18.82 -1.67 -3.33
C SER A 57 -18.89 -3.07 -2.69
N LYS A 58 -18.48 -4.10 -3.45
CA LYS A 58 -18.29 -5.48 -2.95
C LYS A 58 -16.85 -5.75 -2.50
N THR A 59 -15.94 -4.79 -2.63
CA THR A 59 -14.54 -4.95 -2.21
C THR A 59 -14.44 -5.06 -0.70
N LYS A 60 -13.41 -5.75 -0.19
CA LYS A 60 -13.12 -5.79 1.24
C LYS A 60 -12.76 -4.40 1.81
N PRO A 61 -12.83 -4.23 3.13
CA PRO A 61 -12.47 -2.99 3.80
C PRO A 61 -10.99 -2.66 3.61
N ARG A 62 -10.68 -1.37 3.69
CA ARG A 62 -9.31 -0.86 3.58
C ARG A 62 -9.18 0.45 4.36
N THR A 63 -8.00 0.61 4.92
CA THR A 63 -7.41 1.90 5.21
C THR A 63 -6.08 1.87 4.50
N GLU A 64 -5.89 2.73 3.51
CA GLU A 64 -4.72 2.68 2.62
C GLU A 64 -4.28 4.08 2.21
N ILE A 65 -3.03 4.18 1.80
CA ILE A 65 -2.46 5.37 1.18
C ILE A 65 -2.36 5.12 -0.32
N ARG A 66 -3.06 5.91 -1.12
CA ARG A 66 -2.87 5.96 -2.56
C ARG A 66 -1.89 7.07 -2.89
N ILE A 67 -0.81 6.73 -3.59
CA ILE A 67 0.14 7.71 -4.11
C ILE A 67 -0.49 8.38 -5.34
N ARG A 68 -0.53 9.72 -5.35
CA ARG A 68 -1.06 10.57 -6.44
C ARG A 68 0.03 11.45 -7.03
N GLY A 69 -0.13 11.82 -8.30
CA GLY A 69 0.78 12.73 -9.01
C GLY A 69 2.08 12.08 -9.50
N LEU A 70 2.21 10.76 -9.33
CA LEU A 70 3.33 9.93 -9.77
C LEU A 70 2.82 8.63 -10.41
N ASP A 71 1.70 8.72 -11.16
CA ASP A 71 1.13 7.57 -11.85
C ASP A 71 2.12 7.04 -12.91
N ASN A 72 2.47 5.76 -12.83
CA ASN A 72 3.45 5.14 -13.72
C ASN A 72 2.85 4.96 -15.13
N SER A 73 3.22 5.85 -16.05
CA SER A 73 2.84 5.79 -17.46
C SER A 73 3.89 5.14 -18.35
N SER A 74 5.15 5.05 -17.89
CA SER A 74 6.27 4.49 -18.66
C SER A 74 7.50 4.26 -17.77
N GLY A 75 8.46 3.49 -18.30
CA GLY A 75 9.74 3.21 -17.65
C GLY A 75 9.68 2.07 -16.63
N VAL A 76 10.78 1.89 -15.91
CA VAL A 76 10.90 0.90 -14.82
C VAL A 76 10.90 1.67 -13.50
N TRP A 77 10.04 1.25 -12.58
CA TRP A 77 9.88 1.89 -11.28
C TRP A 77 10.23 0.90 -10.17
N GLN A 78 10.96 1.39 -9.18
CA GLN A 78 11.26 0.69 -7.95
C GLN A 78 10.55 1.38 -6.79
N PHE A 79 9.99 0.58 -5.89
CA PHE A 79 9.31 1.05 -4.69
C PHE A 79 9.95 0.40 -3.47
N GLU A 80 10.15 1.17 -2.42
CA GLU A 80 10.66 0.71 -1.14
C GLU A 80 9.78 1.26 -0.02
N ALA A 81 9.50 0.44 0.99
CA ALA A 81 8.80 0.86 2.19
C ALA A 81 9.17 -0.06 3.37
N TYR A 82 9.16 0.52 4.58
CA TYR A 82 9.26 -0.21 5.83
C TYR A 82 7.86 -0.34 6.44
N GLY A 83 7.46 -1.56 6.78
CA GLY A 83 6.14 -1.84 7.31
C GLY A 83 6.16 -2.92 8.39
N PHE A 84 5.30 -2.76 9.38
CA PHE A 84 5.10 -3.74 10.44
C PHE A 84 3.66 -4.22 10.43
N VAL A 85 3.48 -5.54 10.49
CA VAL A 85 2.16 -6.17 10.64
C VAL A 85 2.11 -6.84 12.01
N PRO A 86 1.16 -6.46 12.88
CA PRO A 86 1.01 -7.10 14.18
C PRO A 86 0.84 -8.62 14.08
N SER A 87 1.40 -9.33 15.07
CA SER A 87 1.21 -10.78 15.18
C SER A 87 -0.27 -11.12 15.28
N GLY A 88 -0.70 -12.21 14.64
CA GLY A 88 -2.10 -12.63 14.57
C GLY A 88 -2.87 -12.08 13.36
N THR A 89 -2.36 -11.05 12.66
CA THR A 89 -2.97 -10.58 11.42
C THR A 89 -2.66 -11.52 10.24
N SER A 90 -3.68 -11.82 9.41
CA SER A 90 -3.55 -12.66 8.23
C SER A 90 -4.54 -12.24 7.14
N GLY A 91 -4.14 -12.38 5.88
CA GLY A 91 -4.94 -11.99 4.71
C GLY A 91 -4.97 -10.50 4.44
N VAL A 92 -4.01 -9.74 4.99
CA VAL A 92 -3.88 -8.29 4.75
C VAL A 92 -3.04 -8.03 3.51
N SER A 93 -3.46 -7.06 2.71
CA SER A 93 -2.66 -6.52 1.60
C SER A 93 -1.84 -5.34 2.09
N LEU A 94 -0.55 -5.36 1.81
CA LEU A 94 0.41 -4.31 2.19
C LEU A 94 0.67 -3.32 1.06
N VAL A 95 0.92 -3.86 -0.13
CA VAL A 95 1.24 -3.08 -1.33
C VAL A 95 0.39 -3.63 -2.47
N GLN A 96 -0.15 -2.74 -3.28
CA GLN A 96 -0.87 -3.08 -4.49
C GLN A 96 -0.42 -2.15 -5.61
N ILE A 97 -0.07 -2.72 -6.76
CA ILE A 97 0.21 -1.96 -7.98
C ILE A 97 -0.98 -2.15 -8.91
N HIS A 98 -1.71 -1.08 -9.19
CA HIS A 98 -2.84 -1.08 -10.12
C HIS A 98 -2.39 -0.74 -11.55
N GLY A 99 -3.18 -1.16 -12.55
CA GLY A 99 -2.92 -0.81 -13.97
C GLY A 99 -2.52 -1.98 -14.87
N ALA A 100 -2.96 -3.21 -14.57
CA ALA A 100 -2.71 -4.35 -15.44
C ALA A 100 -3.49 -4.25 -16.76
N LYS A 101 -2.94 -4.80 -17.85
CA LYS A 101 -3.63 -4.90 -19.15
C LYS A 101 -4.89 -5.77 -19.06
N SER A 102 -4.92 -6.72 -18.12
CA SER A 102 -6.08 -7.56 -17.79
C SER A 102 -6.28 -7.59 -16.27
N GLY A 103 -7.38 -6.99 -15.78
CA GLY A 103 -7.68 -6.89 -14.35
C GLY A 103 -7.25 -5.57 -13.73
N ALA A 104 -7.78 -5.25 -12.54
CA ALA A 104 -7.51 -3.97 -11.89
C ALA A 104 -6.13 -3.89 -11.24
N THR A 105 -5.54 -5.03 -10.83
CA THR A 105 -4.28 -5.08 -10.07
C THR A 105 -3.25 -5.94 -10.81
N THR A 106 -2.03 -5.40 -10.92
CA THR A 106 -0.86 -6.06 -11.52
C THR A 106 -0.11 -6.91 -10.50
N MET A 107 0.00 -6.44 -9.26
CA MET A 107 0.74 -7.10 -8.19
C MET A 107 0.14 -6.76 -6.83
N GLN A 108 0.09 -7.73 -5.92
CA GLN A 108 -0.21 -7.52 -4.51
C GLN A 108 0.81 -8.22 -3.60
N LEU A 109 1.30 -7.51 -2.59
CA LEU A 109 2.03 -8.10 -1.49
C LEU A 109 1.08 -8.35 -0.33
N ARG A 110 0.98 -9.60 0.12
CA ARG A 110 0.08 -9.99 1.21
C ARG A 110 0.79 -10.74 2.32
N ILE A 111 0.31 -10.55 3.55
CA ILE A 111 0.72 -11.37 4.69
C ILE A 111 -0.35 -12.43 4.96
N TYR A 112 0.04 -13.70 4.91
CA TYR A 112 -0.79 -14.84 5.32
C TYR A 112 -0.07 -15.65 6.39
N LYS A 113 -0.66 -15.72 7.59
CA LYS A 113 -0.11 -16.48 8.73
C LYS A 113 1.41 -16.27 8.91
N ARG A 114 1.86 -15.00 8.92
CA ARG A 114 3.27 -14.57 9.04
C ARG A 114 4.17 -14.84 7.83
N ARG A 115 3.62 -15.21 6.68
CA ARG A 115 4.36 -15.36 5.41
C ARG A 115 4.02 -14.21 4.47
N LEU A 116 5.04 -13.65 3.84
CA LEU A 116 4.88 -12.68 2.76
C LEU A 116 4.69 -13.44 1.45
N GLU A 117 3.58 -13.17 0.76
CA GLU A 117 3.19 -13.79 -0.50
C GLU A 117 2.99 -12.71 -1.57
N VAL A 118 3.42 -12.99 -2.79
CA VAL A 118 3.17 -12.15 -3.99
C VAL A 118 2.00 -12.78 -4.76
N LEU A 119 0.98 -11.98 -5.06
CA LEU A 119 -0.20 -12.37 -5.83
C LEU A 119 -0.39 -11.50 -7.08
#